data_AF-A0A7W0HD60-F1
#
_entry.id   AF-A0A7W0HD60-F1
#
_cell.length_a   1.000
_cell.length_b   1.000
_cell.length_c   1.000
_cell.angle_alpha   90.00
_cell.angle_beta   90.00
_cell.angle_gamma   90.00
#
_symmetry.space_group_name_H-M   'P 1'
#
loop_
_entity.id
_entity.type
_entity.pdbx_description
1 polymer ?
#
loop_
_entity_poly.entity_id
_entity_poly.type
_entity_poly.pdbx_seq_one_letter_code
_entity_poly.pdbx_strand_id
1 'polypeptide(L)'
;QWHTFWNAGDEPCRILEIISPGGFEHFFDELGTIMEAPVFDPAQLGELGARYGLEFQPDSVPRLCEEHGLDHPMLHMGEPES
;
A
#
# COMPACT_ATOMS: atom_id res chain seq x y z
N GLN A 1 -4.57 9.69 -12.55
CA GLN A 1 -5.04 8.39 -13.09
C GLN A 1 -4.82 7.36 -12.00
N TRP A 2 -5.84 6.58 -11.64
CA TRP A 2 -5.73 5.53 -10.63
C TRP A 2 -5.02 4.30 -11.21
N HIS A 3 -4.11 3.72 -10.45
CA HIS A 3 -3.47 2.46 -10.80
C HIS A 3 -3.11 1.69 -9.53
N THR A 4 -3.01 0.37 -9.66
CA THR A 4 -2.52 -0.55 -8.65
C THR A 4 -1.97 -1.78 -9.37
N PHE A 5 -1.12 -2.53 -8.71
CA PHE A 5 -0.53 -3.76 -9.24
C PHE A 5 -0.32 -4.76 -8.10
N TRP A 6 -0.29 -6.03 -8.44
CA TRP A 6 -0.03 -7.13 -7.52
C TRP A 6 0.76 -8.22 -8.24
N ASN A 7 1.39 -9.10 -7.47
CA ASN A 7 1.93 -10.33 -8.00
C ASN A 7 0.79 -11.33 -8.21
N ALA A 8 0.51 -11.71 -9.45
CA ALA A 8 -0.54 -12.69 -9.78
C ALA A 8 -0.09 -14.16 -9.62
N GLY A 9 1.21 -14.39 -9.38
CA GLY A 9 1.80 -15.71 -9.14
C GLY A 9 2.16 -15.93 -7.67
N ASP A 10 2.48 -17.18 -7.36
CA ASP A 10 2.95 -17.65 -6.05
C ASP A 10 4.48 -17.65 -5.91
N GLU A 11 5.21 -17.39 -7.00
CA GLU A 11 6.66 -17.20 -7.00
C GLU A 11 7.06 -15.73 -6.83
N PRO A 12 8.27 -15.42 -6.29
CA PRO A 12 8.75 -14.06 -6.16
C PRO A 12 8.79 -13.29 -7.48
N CYS A 13 8.09 -12.16 -7.53
CA CYS A 13 8.12 -11.22 -8.66
C CYS A 13 9.12 -10.08 -8.42
N ARG A 14 9.71 -9.56 -9.50
CA ARG A 14 10.58 -8.38 -9.46
C ARG A 14 9.87 -7.23 -10.16
N ILE A 15 9.75 -6.11 -9.46
CA ILE A 15 9.17 -4.87 -9.98
C ILE A 15 10.27 -3.81 -10.01
N LEU A 16 10.34 -3.08 -11.13
CA LEU A 16 11.19 -1.90 -11.26
C LEU A 16 10.29 -0.71 -11.55
N GLU A 17 10.25 0.23 -10.60
CA GLU A 17 9.56 1.50 -10.75
C GLU A 17 10.59 2.60 -10.98
N ILE A 18 10.37 3.44 -12.00
CA ILE A 18 11.23 4.57 -12.33
C ILE A 18 10.42 5.84 -12.14
N ILE A 19 10.84 6.68 -11.20
CA ILE A 19 10.15 7.91 -10.83
C ILE A 19 11.07 9.09 -11.15
N SER A 20 10.54 10.07 -11.86
CA SER A 20 11.27 11.26 -12.30
C SER A 20 10.34 12.48 -12.37
N PRO A 21 10.80 13.68 -11.98
CA PRO A 21 12.11 13.98 -11.37
C PRO A 21 12.27 13.35 -9.98
N GLY A 22 13.49 13.30 -9.47
CA GLY A 22 13.78 12.77 -8.13
C GLY A 22 13.16 13.60 -7.00
N GLY A 23 13.28 13.09 -5.77
CA GLY A 23 12.71 13.63 -4.53
C GLY A 23 11.60 12.76 -3.93
N PHE A 24 11.06 11.81 -4.70
CA PHE A 24 10.02 10.90 -4.22
C PHE A 24 10.58 9.73 -3.39
N GLU A 25 11.88 9.46 -3.45
CA GLU A 25 12.55 8.48 -2.59
C GLU A 25 12.27 8.71 -1.09
N HIS A 26 12.13 9.97 -0.67
CA HIS A 26 11.83 10.34 0.71
C HIS A 26 10.43 9.92 1.17
N PHE A 27 9.48 9.75 0.24
CA PHE A 27 8.17 9.16 0.56
C PHE A 27 8.35 7.75 1.13
N PHE A 28 9.25 6.95 0.54
CA PHE A 28 9.49 5.58 1.00
C PHE A 28 10.23 5.54 2.35
N ASP A 29 11.16 6.45 2.60
CA ASP A 29 11.84 6.57 3.90
C ASP A 29 10.84 6.90 5.02
N GLU A 30 9.97 7.88 4.80
CA GLU A 30 8.94 8.29 5.76
C GLU A 30 7.85 7.20 5.92
N LEU A 31 7.44 6.56 4.83
CA LEU A 31 6.48 5.46 4.87
C LEU A 31 7.02 4.30 5.70
N GLY A 32 8.30 3.94 5.53
CA GLY A 32 8.95 2.91 6.33
C GLY A 32 8.84 3.19 7.83
N THR A 33 9.08 4.45 8.24
CA THR A 33 8.94 4.86 9.64
C THR A 33 7.51 4.71 10.16
N ILE A 34 6.49 5.03 9.34
CA ILE A 34 5.08 4.83 9.71
C ILE A 34 4.75 3.33 9.84
N MET A 35 5.26 2.50 8.92
CA MET A 35 4.98 1.06 8.91
C MET A 35 5.68 0.28 10.02
N GLU A 36 6.76 0.81 10.59
CA GLU A 36 7.42 0.25 11.78
C GLU A 36 6.62 0.47 13.07
N ALA A 37 5.60 1.35 13.06
CA ALA A 37 4.77 1.59 14.22
C ALA A 37 3.97 0.33 14.62
N PRO A 38 3.80 0.04 15.92
CA PRO A 38 3.05 -1.13 16.39
C PRO A 38 1.58 -1.17 15.94
N VAL A 39 1.01 0.01 15.64
CA VAL A 39 -0.34 0.17 15.13
C VAL A 39 -0.26 1.10 13.93
N PHE A 40 -0.74 0.63 12.77
CA PHE A 40 -0.83 1.44 11.57
C PHE A 40 -2.03 2.39 11.68
N ASP A 41 -1.78 3.70 11.52
CA ASP A 41 -2.82 4.72 11.44
C ASP A 41 -3.01 5.18 9.98
N PRO A 42 -4.16 4.87 9.34
CA PRO A 42 -4.45 5.30 7.97
C PRO A 42 -4.40 6.83 7.77
N ALA A 43 -4.64 7.63 8.82
CA ALA A 43 -4.56 9.08 8.72
C ALA A 43 -3.13 9.54 8.41
N GLN A 44 -2.12 8.90 9.02
CA GLN A 44 -0.71 9.20 8.76
C GLN A 44 -0.31 8.91 7.31
N LEU A 45 -0.85 7.85 6.72
CA LEU A 45 -0.62 7.54 5.31
C LEU A 45 -1.26 8.60 4.39
N GLY A 46 -2.47 9.06 4.71
CA GLY A 46 -3.14 10.14 3.97
C GLY A 46 -2.37 11.47 4.04
N GLU A 47 -1.89 11.85 5.23
CA GLU A 47 -1.08 13.05 5.43
C GLU A 47 0.27 12.97 4.71
N LEU A 48 0.92 11.81 4.75
CA LEU A 48 2.15 11.56 3.99
C LEU A 48 1.87 11.66 2.48
N GLY A 49 0.83 11.01 1.99
CA GLY A 49 0.42 11.07 0.59
C GLY A 49 0.23 12.51 0.11
N ALA A 50 -0.51 13.32 0.88
CA ALA A 50 -0.76 14.72 0.54
C ALA A 50 0.54 15.55 0.40
N ARG A 51 1.57 15.30 1.22
CA ARG A 51 2.88 15.98 1.10
C ARG A 51 3.60 15.66 -0.20
N TYR A 52 3.42 14.45 -0.71
CA TYR A 52 4.04 13.95 -1.94
C TYR A 52 3.11 13.97 -3.16
N GLY A 53 1.91 14.54 -3.04
CA GLY A 53 0.94 14.65 -4.14
C GLY A 53 0.25 13.33 -4.50
N LEU A 54 0.15 12.39 -3.56
CA LEU A 54 -0.55 11.12 -3.71
C LEU A 54 -1.93 11.16 -3.07
N GLU A 55 -2.85 10.45 -3.69
CA GLU A 55 -4.15 10.11 -3.12
C GLU A 55 -4.28 8.60 -3.06
N PHE A 56 -4.83 8.08 -1.96
CA PHE A 56 -5.06 6.65 -1.75
C PHE A 56 -6.56 6.37 -1.67
N GLN A 57 -6.99 5.19 -2.13
CA GLN A 57 -8.36 4.69 -1.98
C GLN A 57 -8.36 3.32 -1.27
N PRO A 58 -8.10 3.25 0.06
CA PRO A 58 -8.09 1.99 0.79
C PRO A 58 -9.40 1.21 0.68
N ASP A 59 -10.54 1.90 0.59
CA ASP A 59 -11.86 1.31 0.43
C ASP A 59 -12.04 0.53 -0.89
N SER A 60 -11.15 0.75 -1.87
CA SER A 60 -11.15 -0.02 -3.12
C SER A 60 -10.55 -1.42 -2.96
N VAL A 61 -9.74 -1.64 -1.92
CA VAL A 61 -8.98 -2.88 -1.72
C VAL A 61 -9.88 -4.12 -1.59
N PRO A 62 -10.93 -4.14 -0.76
CA PRO A 62 -11.79 -5.33 -0.62
C PRO A 62 -12.41 -5.77 -1.95
N ARG A 63 -12.94 -4.80 -2.72
CA ARG A 63 -13.53 -5.08 -4.04
C ARG A 63 -12.49 -5.62 -5.03
N LEU A 64 -11.29 -5.05 -5.07
CA LEU A 64 -10.22 -5.52 -5.94
C LEU A 64 -9.75 -6.93 -5.55
N CYS A 65 -9.67 -7.22 -4.25
CA CYS A 65 -9.34 -8.55 -3.75
C CYS A 65 -10.39 -9.59 -4.16
N GLU A 66 -11.68 -9.28 -4.02
CA GLU A 66 -12.77 -10.15 -4.47
C GLU A 66 -12.73 -10.40 -5.98
N GLU A 67 -12.59 -9.33 -6.78
CA GLU A 67 -12.57 -9.41 -8.25
C GLU A 67 -11.37 -10.21 -8.80
N HIS A 68 -10.24 -10.20 -8.10
CA HIS A 68 -8.98 -10.79 -8.56
C HIS A 68 -8.50 -12.00 -7.74
N GLY A 69 -9.27 -12.43 -6.74
CA GLY A 69 -8.91 -13.54 -5.86
C GLY A 69 -7.64 -13.29 -5.04
N LEU A 70 -7.45 -12.05 -4.58
CA LEU A 70 -6.27 -11.64 -3.81
C LEU A 70 -6.54 -11.73 -2.32
N ASP A 71 -5.48 -12.05 -1.58
CA ASP A 71 -5.49 -11.94 -0.13
C ASP A 71 -4.77 -10.67 0.33
N HIS A 72 -5.25 -10.03 1.39
CA HIS A 72 -4.65 -8.83 1.94
C HIS A 72 -4.77 -8.81 3.47
N PRO A 73 -3.70 -8.49 4.22
CA PRO A 73 -3.73 -8.47 5.70
C PRO A 73 -4.86 -7.61 6.31
N MET A 74 -5.24 -6.53 5.64
CA MET A 74 -6.36 -5.67 6.08
C MET A 74 -7.73 -6.37 6.07
N LEU A 75 -7.92 -7.45 5.31
CA LEU A 75 -9.16 -8.20 5.30
C LEU A 75 -9.32 -9.08 6.55
N HIS A 76 -8.20 -9.40 7.20
CA HIS A 76 -8.14 -10.27 8.38
C HIS A 76 -8.03 -9.50 9.69
N MET A 77 -7.95 -8.16 9.65
CA MET A 77 -7.87 -7.33 10.85
C MET A 77 -9.15 -7.47 11.69
N GLY A 78 -9.08 -8.27 12.76
CA GLY A 78 -10.19 -8.53 13.68
C GLY A 78 -10.59 -10.01 13.80
N GLU A 79 -10.06 -10.89 12.95
CA GLU A 79 -10.20 -12.33 13.14
C GLU A 79 -9.10 -12.84 14.09
N PRO A 80 -9.43 -13.69 15.09
CA PRO A 80 -8.41 -14.27 15.95
C PRO A 80 -7.45 -15.10 15.10
N GLU A 81 -6.14 -14.93 15.32
CA GLU A 81 -5.12 -15.81 14.73
C GLU A 81 -5.51 -17.28 15.04
N SER A 82 -5.54 -18.12 14.00
CA SER A 82 -5.86 -19.54 14.10
C SER A 82 -4.60 -20.40 14.19
#